data_AF-A0A7Y6CDT5-F1
#
_entry.id   AF-A0A7Y6CDT5-F1
#
_cell.length_a   1.000
_cell.length_b   1.000
_cell.length_c   1.000
_cell.angle_alpha   90.00
_cell.angle_beta   90.00
_cell.angle_gamma   90.00
#
_symmetry.space_group_name_H-M   'P 1'
#
loop_
_entity.id
_entity.type
_entity.pdbx_description
1 polymer ?
#
loop_
_entity_poly.entity_id
_entity_poly.type
_entity_poly.pdbx_seq_one_letter_code
_entity_poly.pdbx_strand_id
1 'polypeptide(L)'
;SHARRARLLQPWASDPWRVLGEAQLQQGELAAARKSFRSGIAKNPHDWRLWLDLALASPRRARPAAARRALALNPHSVEMNRIRPFLGVPL
;
A
#
# COMPACT_ATOMS: atom_id res chain seq x y z
N SER A 1 25.90 17.80 4.67
CA SER A 1 25.22 16.71 5.43
C SER A 1 23.83 16.48 4.85
N HIS A 2 23.57 15.28 4.32
CA HIS A 2 22.37 14.90 3.56
C HIS A 2 21.10 14.73 4.44
N ALA A 3 21.08 15.34 5.62
CA ALA A 3 20.00 15.23 6.60
C ALA A 3 18.72 16.00 6.21
N ARG A 4 18.72 16.72 5.07
CA ARG A 4 17.54 17.42 4.54
C ARG A 4 16.61 16.57 3.68
N ARG A 5 16.91 15.28 3.41
CA ARG A 5 16.05 14.40 2.60
C ARG A 5 15.09 13.49 3.37
N ALA A 6 15.24 13.35 4.69
CA ALA A 6 14.36 12.49 5.48
C ALA A 6 13.01 13.15 5.86
N ARG A 7 12.88 14.48 5.71
CA ARG A 7 11.66 15.22 6.07
C ARG A 7 10.55 15.18 4.99
N LEU A 8 10.80 14.52 3.87
CA LEU A 8 9.84 14.31 2.78
C LEU A 8 9.06 12.98 2.91
N LEU A 9 9.19 12.25 4.02
CA LEU A 9 8.32 11.13 4.38
C LEU A 9 7.11 11.57 5.22
N GLN A 10 6.55 12.71 4.79
CA GLN A 10 5.13 13.02 4.68
C GLN A 10 4.29 13.17 5.97
N PRO A 11 3.93 14.41 6.35
CA PRO A 11 2.74 14.71 7.17
C PRO A 11 1.40 14.26 6.53
N TRP A 12 1.44 13.79 5.28
CA TRP A 12 0.33 13.17 4.54
C TRP A 12 0.35 11.65 4.67
N ALA A 13 1.28 11.10 5.46
CA ALA A 13 1.42 9.68 5.71
C ALA A 13 0.40 9.11 6.72
N SER A 14 -0.62 9.87 7.13
CA SER A 14 -1.50 9.40 8.21
C SER A 14 -2.97 9.63 7.89
N ASP A 15 -3.44 9.18 6.72
CA ASP A 15 -4.86 8.87 6.61
C ASP A 15 -5.19 7.86 7.72
N PRO A 16 -6.17 8.14 8.60
CA PRO A 16 -6.45 7.31 9.77
C PRO A 16 -6.79 5.87 9.38
N TRP A 17 -7.34 5.64 8.18
CA TRP A 17 -7.61 4.29 7.68
C TRP A 17 -6.34 3.54 7.29
N ARG A 18 -5.33 4.23 6.74
CA ARG A 18 -4.06 3.57 6.42
C ARG A 18 -3.30 3.21 7.69
N VAL A 19 -3.18 4.13 8.65
CA VAL A 19 -2.48 3.87 9.92
C VAL A 19 -3.15 2.73 10.69
N LEU A 20 -4.49 2.75 10.79
CA LEU A 20 -5.24 1.67 11.42
C LEU A 20 -5.04 0.35 10.68
N GLY A 21 -5.09 0.36 9.35
CA GLY A 21 -4.89 -0.82 8.53
C GLY A 21 -3.47 -1.40 8.66
N GLU A 22 -2.45 -0.55 8.71
CA GLU A 22 -1.06 -0.94 8.93
C GLU A 22 -0.89 -1.59 10.30
N ALA A 23 -1.44 -0.99 11.35
CA ALA A 23 -1.41 -1.57 12.70
C ALA A 23 -2.10 -2.96 12.73
N GLN A 24 -3.28 -3.07 12.12
CA GLN A 24 -3.99 -4.35 11.98
C GLN A 24 -3.18 -5.37 11.18
N LEU A 25 -2.51 -4.94 10.10
CA LEU A 25 -1.67 -5.81 9.28
C LEU A 25 -0.48 -6.35 10.09
N GLN A 26 0.19 -5.51 10.87
CA GLN A 26 1.30 -5.93 11.75
C GLN A 26 0.84 -6.90 12.85
N GLN A 27 -0.40 -6.78 13.31
CA GLN A 27 -1.00 -7.70 14.28
C GLN A 27 -1.51 -9.01 13.65
N GLY A 28 -1.44 -9.17 12.32
CA GLY A 28 -1.97 -10.34 11.62
C GLY A 28 -3.49 -10.31 11.43
N GLU A 29 -4.15 -9.21 11.75
CA GLU A 29 -5.60 -9.00 11.61
C GLU A 29 -5.97 -8.68 10.16
N LEU A 30 -5.66 -9.60 9.25
CA LEU A 30 -5.72 -9.38 7.80
C LEU A 30 -7.11 -8.95 7.32
N ALA A 31 -8.19 -9.46 7.94
CA ALA A 31 -9.55 -9.08 7.57
C ALA A 31 -9.86 -7.63 7.95
N ALA A 32 -9.48 -7.21 9.15
CA ALA A 32 -9.64 -5.85 9.62
C ALA A 32 -8.79 -4.88 8.78
N ALA A 33 -7.52 -5.23 8.54
CA ALA A 33 -6.60 -4.44 7.71
C ALA A 33 -7.19 -4.17 6.33
N ARG A 34 -7.68 -5.21 5.64
CA ARG A 34 -8.35 -5.06 4.34
C ARG A 34 -9.56 -4.13 4.38
N LYS A 35 -10.35 -4.17 5.46
CA LYS A 35 -11.50 -3.27 5.63
C LYS A 35 -11.03 -1.82 5.76
N SER A 36 -10.03 -1.56 6.60
CA SER A 36 -9.45 -0.24 6.79
C SER A 36 -8.87 0.31 5.48
N PHE A 37 -8.04 -0.45 4.78
CA PHE A 37 -7.49 0.00 3.49
C PHE A 37 -8.56 0.28 2.44
N ARG A 38 -9.64 -0.51 2.37
CA ARG A 38 -10.77 -0.23 1.48
C ARG A 38 -11.52 1.06 1.84
N SER A 39 -11.69 1.34 3.13
CA SER A 39 -12.25 2.62 3.59
C SER A 39 -11.37 3.79 3.17
N GLY A 40 -10.04 3.66 3.32
CA GLY A 40 -9.07 4.66 2.86
C GLY A 40 -9.15 4.87 1.35
N ILE A 41 -9.21 3.78 0.57
CA ILE A 41 -9.34 3.83 -0.91
C ILE A 41 -10.61 4.55 -1.33
N ALA A 42 -11.73 4.32 -0.64
CA ALA A 42 -12.99 4.99 -0.92
C ALA A 42 -12.90 6.52 -0.69
N LYS A 43 -12.02 6.98 0.21
CA LYS A 43 -11.77 8.40 0.46
C LYS A 43 -10.73 8.99 -0.50
N ASN A 44 -9.66 8.25 -0.79
CA ASN A 44 -8.62 8.65 -1.70
C ASN A 44 -8.20 7.49 -2.62
N PRO A 45 -8.88 7.31 -3.76
CA PRO A 45 -8.60 6.20 -4.67
C PRO A 45 -7.27 6.34 -5.42
N HIS A 46 -6.60 7.49 -5.34
CA HIS A 46 -5.35 7.80 -6.01
C HIS A 46 -4.11 7.63 -5.11
N ASP A 47 -4.29 7.31 -3.82
CA ASP A 47 -3.14 6.95 -2.97
C ASP A 47 -2.70 5.52 -3.27
N TRP A 48 -1.59 5.40 -4.01
CA TRP A 48 -1.00 4.11 -4.36
C TRP A 48 -0.62 3.25 -3.15
N ARG A 49 -0.34 3.86 -1.98
CA ARG A 49 0.10 3.16 -0.75
C ARG A 49 -1.04 2.30 -0.21
N LEU A 50 -2.25 2.85 -0.16
CA LEU A 50 -3.45 2.11 0.26
C LEU A 50 -3.71 0.87 -0.60
N TRP A 51 -3.43 0.94 -1.90
CA TRP A 51 -3.53 -0.21 -2.80
C TRP A 51 -2.40 -1.23 -2.59
N LEU A 52 -1.19 -0.77 -2.29
CA LEU A 52 -0.07 -1.65 -1.91
C LEU A 52 -0.38 -2.39 -0.60
N ASP A 53 -0.82 -1.68 0.43
CA ASP A 53 -1.12 -2.27 1.73
C ASP A 53 -2.30 -3.24 1.64
N LEU A 54 -3.31 -2.92 0.81
CA LEU A 54 -4.39 -3.85 0.48
C LEU A 54 -3.85 -5.12 -0.20
N ALA A 55 -2.87 -5.01 -1.10
CA ALA A 55 -2.24 -6.17 -1.73
C ALA A 55 -1.52 -7.05 -0.70
N LEU A 56 -0.75 -6.44 0.20
CA LEU A 56 -0.04 -7.13 1.27
C LEU A 56 -1.00 -7.84 2.23
N ALA A 57 -2.12 -7.21 2.60
CA ALA A 57 -3.16 -7.80 3.43
C ALA A 57 -4.07 -8.81 2.70
N SER A 58 -3.89 -9.00 1.39
CA SER A 58 -4.76 -9.84 0.56
C SER A 58 -4.24 -11.27 0.40
N PRO A 59 -5.17 -12.25 0.27
CA PRO A 59 -4.80 -13.61 -0.08
C PRO A 59 -4.19 -13.65 -1.49
N ARG A 60 -3.38 -14.69 -1.78
CA ARG A 60 -2.63 -14.83 -3.05
C ARG A 60 -3.49 -14.62 -4.31
N ARG A 61 -4.76 -15.06 -4.29
CA ARG A 61 -5.68 -14.90 -5.43
C ARG A 61 -6.11 -13.45 -5.72
N ALA A 62 -6.14 -12.59 -4.70
CA ALA A 62 -6.62 -11.20 -4.81
C ALA A 62 -5.49 -10.17 -4.84
N ARG A 63 -4.31 -10.53 -4.32
CA ARG A 63 -3.12 -9.68 -4.24
C ARG A 63 -2.72 -9.03 -5.58
N PRO A 64 -2.71 -9.74 -6.73
CA PRO A 64 -2.28 -9.15 -8.00
C PRO A 64 -3.15 -7.98 -8.45
N ALA A 65 -4.46 -8.01 -8.17
CA ALA A 65 -5.39 -6.96 -8.60
C ALA A 65 -5.07 -5.63 -7.90
N ALA A 66 -4.90 -5.64 -6.58
CA ALA A 66 -4.54 -4.46 -5.82
C ALA A 66 -3.13 -3.96 -6.16
N ALA A 67 -2.17 -4.88 -6.35
CA ALA A 67 -0.80 -4.53 -6.74
C ALA A 67 -0.74 -3.82 -8.10
N ARG A 68 -1.48 -4.29 -9.12
CA ARG A 68 -1.56 -3.62 -10.42
C ARG A 68 -2.09 -2.19 -10.29
N ARG A 69 -3.06 -1.96 -9.39
CA ARG A 69 -3.59 -0.62 -9.16
C ARG A 69 -2.56 0.30 -8.51
N ALA A 70 -1.81 -0.18 -7.52
CA ALA A 70 -0.72 0.57 -6.90
C ALA A 70 0.37 0.94 -7.93
N LEU A 71 0.77 0.00 -8.78
CA LEU A 71 1.75 0.25 -9.86
C LEU A 71 1.25 1.24 -10.90
N ALA A 72 0.00 1.16 -11.30
CA ALA A 72 -0.58 2.12 -12.25
C ALA A 72 -0.57 3.56 -11.71
N LEU A 73 -0.71 3.72 -10.39
CA LEU A 73 -0.65 5.01 -9.71
C LEU A 73 0.78 5.47 -9.39
N ASN A 74 1.76 4.57 -9.41
CA ASN A 74 3.17 4.86 -9.13
C ASN A 74 4.12 4.06 -10.05
N PRO A 75 4.09 4.28 -11.37
CA PRO A 75 4.74 3.41 -12.36
C PRO A 75 6.28 3.46 -12.33
N HIS A 76 6.85 4.56 -11.83
CA HIS A 76 8.30 4.78 -11.81
C HIS A 76 8.97 4.38 -10.49
N SER A 77 8.22 3.80 -9.54
CA SER A 77 8.81 3.33 -8.29
C SER A 77 9.68 2.10 -8.52
N VAL A 78 10.99 2.29 -8.37
CA VAL A 78 11.99 1.21 -8.40
C VAL A 78 11.67 0.13 -7.37
N GLU A 79 11.25 0.53 -6.17
CA GLU A 79 10.86 -0.40 -5.11
C GLU A 79 9.65 -1.24 -5.53
N MET A 80 8.59 -0.61 -6.05
CA MET A 80 7.40 -1.34 -6.50
C MET A 80 7.72 -2.30 -7.64
N ASN A 81 8.56 -1.88 -8.60
CA ASN A 81 8.98 -2.73 -9.70
C ASN A 81 9.79 -3.95 -9.23
N ARG A 82 10.60 -3.81 -8.17
CA ARG A 82 11.33 -4.94 -7.57
C ARG A 82 10.42 -5.92 -6.84
N ILE A 83 9.40 -5.43 -6.14
CA ILE A 83 8.50 -6.30 -5.35
C ILE A 83 7.34 -6.89 -6.15
N ARG A 84 7.07 -6.38 -7.36
CA ARG A 84 5.95 -6.77 -8.22
C ARG A 84 5.80 -8.30 -8.43
N PRO A 85 6.86 -9.09 -8.67
CA PRO A 85 6.76 -10.55 -8.76
C PRO A 85 6.25 -11.21 -7.46
N PHE A 86 6.67 -10.73 -6.29
CA PHE A 86 6.19 -11.22 -4.99
C PHE A 86 4.71 -10.88 -4.74
N LEU A 87 4.23 -9.82 -5.39
CA LEU A 87 2.82 -9.43 -5.40
C LEU A 87 1.99 -10.23 -6.43
N GLY A 88 2.58 -11.17 -7.14
CA GLY A 88 1.92 -12.00 -8.15
C GLY A 88 1.59 -11.25 -9.44
N VAL A 89 2.37 -10.21 -9.74
CA VAL A 89 2.30 -9.49 -11.01
C VAL A 89 3.63 -9.72 -11.75
N PRO A 90 3.61 -10.17 -13.01
CA PRO A 90 4.84 -10.45 -13.76
C PRO A 90 5.64 -9.18 -14.07
N LEU A 91 6.89 -9.37 -14.51
CA LEU A 91 7.76 -8.30 -15.02
C LEU A 91 7.17 -7.67 -16.29
#